data_AF-A0A381E782-F1
#
_entry.id   AF-A0A381E782-F1
#
_cell.length_a   1.000
_cell.length_b   1.000
_cell.length_c   1.000
_cell.angle_alpha   90.00
_cell.angle_beta   90.00
_cell.angle_gamma   90.00
#
_symmetry.space_group_name_H-M   'P 1'
#
loop_
_entity.id
_entity.type
_entity.pdbx_description
1 polymer ?
#
loop_
_entity_poly.entity_id
_entity_poly.type
_entity_poly.pdbx_seq_one_letter_code
_entity_poly.pdbx_strand_id
1 'polypeptide(L)'
;MHIHRIELDKRAVLATLPGAGVAGARLTAGRIDFVPVAEDHVVLFDTLRLPRNPMIGVIGTAPAGEAVSCGTPDTYGGYMDTKIISEGTTLLLPVNVAGALLAMGDGEVGVSGLEIKGVVEVEAHVIKGRRWRSRRMPATPLPPPRLWIRRRKW
;
A
#
# COMPACT_ATOMS: atom_id res chain seq x y z
N MET A 1 -6.66 0.64 13.16
CA MET A 1 -5.38 1.36 13.06
C MET A 1 -5.63 2.64 12.27
N HIS A 2 -5.26 3.77 12.85
CA HIS A 2 -5.37 5.09 12.22
C HIS A 2 -3.99 5.52 11.70
N ILE A 3 -3.93 6.12 10.52
CA ILE A 3 -2.70 6.64 9.91
C ILE A 3 -2.70 8.15 10.13
N HIS A 4 -1.82 8.64 11.00
CA HIS A 4 -1.74 10.06 11.34
C HIS A 4 -0.92 10.81 10.29
N ARG A 5 0.27 10.28 9.94
CA ARG A 5 1.23 10.96 9.08
C ARG A 5 2.07 9.98 8.25
N ILE A 6 2.43 10.38 7.04
CA ILE A 6 3.33 9.68 6.13
C ILE A 6 4.39 10.67 5.66
N GLU A 7 5.63 10.45 6.08
CA GLU A 7 6.78 11.21 5.64
C GLU A 7 7.54 10.43 4.58
N LEU A 8 7.76 11.03 3.42
CA LEU A 8 8.51 10.41 2.32
C LEU A 8 9.93 10.96 2.26
N ASP A 9 10.86 10.13 1.81
CA ASP A 9 12.21 10.57 1.45
C ASP A 9 12.17 11.49 0.20
N LYS A 10 13.33 11.96 -0.25
CA LYS A 10 13.45 12.90 -1.38
C LYS A 10 13.68 12.23 -2.73
N ARG A 11 13.74 10.90 -2.77
CA ARG A 11 14.01 10.14 -3.99
C ARG A 11 13.19 8.87 -4.05
N ALA A 12 12.41 8.73 -5.11
CA ALA A 12 11.67 7.53 -5.44
C ALA A 12 12.34 6.76 -6.58
N VAL A 13 11.91 5.52 -6.77
CA VAL A 13 12.32 4.64 -7.86
C VAL A 13 11.10 4.24 -8.67
N LEU A 14 11.15 4.47 -9.97
CA LEU A 14 10.20 3.92 -10.93
C LEU A 14 10.89 2.79 -11.70
N ALA A 15 10.25 1.63 -11.78
CA ALA A 15 10.78 0.49 -12.51
C ALA A 15 9.75 -0.08 -13.48
N THR A 16 10.19 -0.33 -14.71
CA THR A 16 9.44 -1.11 -15.71
C THR A 16 10.32 -2.25 -16.21
N LEU A 17 9.79 -3.47 -16.25
CA LEU A 17 10.57 -4.67 -16.58
C LEU A 17 9.81 -5.49 -17.64
N PRO A 18 10.51 -6.07 -18.63
CA PRO A 18 9.93 -7.04 -19.55
C PRO A 18 9.27 -8.20 -18.79
N GLY A 19 8.06 -8.56 -19.21
CA GLY A 19 7.26 -9.62 -18.57
C GLY A 19 6.55 -9.23 -17.26
N ALA A 20 6.79 -8.03 -16.71
CA ALA A 20 6.15 -7.57 -15.47
C ALA A 20 5.02 -6.56 -15.72
N GLY A 21 3.95 -6.65 -14.95
CA GLY A 21 2.80 -5.75 -15.02
C GLY A 21 2.00 -5.86 -16.32
N VAL A 22 0.99 -4.99 -16.48
CA VAL A 22 0.02 -5.05 -17.60
C VAL A 22 0.69 -4.85 -18.97
N ALA A 23 1.74 -4.03 -19.03
CA ALA A 23 2.47 -3.73 -20.25
C ALA A 23 3.70 -4.63 -20.47
N GLY A 24 3.99 -5.59 -19.58
CA GLY A 24 5.25 -6.33 -19.57
C GLY A 24 5.57 -7.05 -20.88
N ALA A 25 4.57 -7.60 -21.57
CA ALA A 25 4.74 -8.26 -22.87
C ALA A 25 5.07 -7.30 -24.03
N ARG A 26 4.88 -5.99 -23.84
CA ARG A 26 5.19 -4.95 -24.84
C ARG A 26 6.57 -4.32 -24.62
N LEU A 27 7.22 -4.61 -23.50
CA LEU A 27 8.53 -4.05 -23.16
C LEU A 27 9.64 -4.96 -23.69
N THR A 28 10.57 -4.39 -24.44
CA THR A 28 11.75 -5.10 -24.97
C THR A 28 12.98 -4.95 -24.08
N ALA A 29 12.99 -3.95 -23.21
CA ALA A 29 14.07 -3.69 -22.24
C ALA A 29 13.49 -3.16 -20.93
N GLY A 30 14.21 -3.41 -19.83
CA GLY A 30 13.90 -2.81 -18.53
C GLY A 30 14.39 -1.37 -18.45
N ARG A 31 13.71 -0.57 -17.64
CA ARG A 31 14.07 0.81 -17.33
C ARG A 31 13.85 1.08 -15.86
N ILE A 32 14.83 1.75 -15.24
CA ILE A 32 14.77 2.22 -13.86
C ILE A 32 15.06 3.71 -13.87
N ASP A 33 14.16 4.51 -13.31
CA ASP A 33 14.32 5.95 -13.15
C ASP A 33 14.36 6.31 -11.67
N PHE A 34 15.39 7.07 -11.28
CA PHE A 34 15.46 7.69 -9.96
C PHE A 34 14.78 9.06 -10.05
N VAL A 35 13.67 9.21 -9.34
CA VAL A 35 12.80 10.38 -9.46
C VAL A 35 12.97 11.25 -8.22
N PRO A 36 13.43 12.51 -8.36
CA PRO A 36 13.42 13.47 -7.26
C PRO A 36 11.98 13.76 -6.81
N VAL A 37 11.76 13.74 -5.50
CA VAL A 37 10.47 14.05 -4.88
C VAL A 37 10.55 15.41 -4.22
N ALA A 38 9.74 16.34 -4.71
CA ALA A 38 9.56 17.65 -4.10
C ALA A 38 8.46 17.59 -3.03
N GLU A 39 8.24 18.72 -2.34
CA GLU A 39 7.31 18.79 -1.22
C GLU A 39 5.85 18.48 -1.60
N ASP A 40 5.39 18.99 -2.75
CA ASP A 40 4.00 18.90 -3.21
C ASP A 40 3.83 18.11 -4.53
N HIS A 41 4.93 17.78 -5.21
CA HIS A 41 4.89 17.11 -6.51
C HIS A 41 6.11 16.21 -6.77
N VAL A 42 5.99 15.39 -7.81
CA VAL A 42 7.11 14.67 -8.45
C VAL A 42 7.24 15.12 -9.89
N VAL A 43 8.46 15.09 -10.43
CA VAL A 43 8.72 15.39 -11.84
C VAL A 43 9.20 14.11 -12.54
N LEU A 44 8.34 13.53 -13.37
CA LEU A 44 8.66 12.39 -14.21
C LEU A 44 9.16 12.86 -15.57
N PHE A 45 10.19 12.17 -16.09
CA PHE A 45 10.72 12.40 -17.44
C PHE A 45 11.03 13.88 -17.72
N ASP A 46 11.57 14.58 -16.71
CA ASP A 46 11.98 15.98 -16.71
C ASP A 46 10.88 17.03 -17.00
N THR A 47 9.66 16.59 -17.30
CA THR A 47 8.61 17.46 -17.88
C THR A 47 7.25 17.25 -17.25
N LEU A 48 6.93 16.03 -16.80
CA LEU A 48 5.61 15.68 -16.29
C LEU A 48 5.54 15.87 -14.78
N ARG A 49 4.82 16.90 -14.33
CA ARG A 49 4.58 17.17 -12.90
C ARG A 49 3.33 16.45 -12.43
N LEU A 50 3.45 15.61 -11.41
CA LEU A 50 2.32 14.92 -10.77
C LEU A 50 2.22 15.32 -9.29
N PRO A 51 1.01 15.54 -8.75
CA PRO A 51 0.86 15.87 -7.33
C PRO A 51 1.28 14.70 -6.45
N ARG A 52 1.87 15.03 -5.30
CA ARG A 52 2.20 14.05 -4.26
C ARG A 52 0.93 13.54 -3.60
N ASN A 53 0.73 12.24 -3.57
CA ASN A 53 -0.36 11.55 -2.89
C ASN A 53 0.17 10.31 -2.13
N PRO A 54 0.84 10.51 -0.97
CA PRO A 54 1.48 9.43 -0.23
C PRO A 54 0.51 8.33 0.17
N MET A 55 0.92 7.06 0.01
CA MET A 55 0.16 5.91 0.48
C MET A 55 1.06 4.76 0.94
N ILE A 56 0.45 3.77 1.60
CA ILE A 56 1.09 2.53 2.03
C ILE A 56 0.56 1.38 1.16
N GLY A 57 1.42 0.77 0.34
CA GLY A 57 1.09 -0.33 -0.56
C GLY A 57 0.90 -1.66 0.16
N VAL A 58 1.77 -1.96 1.12
CA VAL A 58 1.74 -3.19 1.93
C VAL A 58 1.44 -2.86 3.38
N ILE A 59 0.32 -3.36 3.89
CA ILE A 59 0.01 -3.28 5.31
C ILE A 59 -0.89 -4.44 5.75
N GLY A 60 -0.55 -5.11 6.85
CA GLY A 60 -1.29 -6.28 7.28
C GLY A 60 -0.88 -6.83 8.63
N THR A 61 -1.68 -7.78 9.11
CA THR A 61 -1.43 -8.58 10.31
C THR A 61 -1.09 -10.01 9.91
N ALA A 62 -0.49 -10.78 10.80
CA ALA A 62 -0.21 -12.18 10.49
C ALA A 62 -1.49 -13.00 10.20
N PRO A 63 -1.46 -13.92 9.22
CA PRO A 63 -2.54 -14.85 8.95
C PRO A 63 -2.66 -15.90 10.07
N ALA A 64 -3.79 -16.61 10.12
CA ALA A 64 -4.02 -17.69 11.11
C ALA A 64 -3.28 -19.00 10.79
N GLY A 65 -2.80 -19.16 9.56
CA GLY A 65 -2.18 -20.39 9.06
C GLY A 65 -0.75 -20.16 8.61
N GLU A 66 -0.37 -20.81 7.51
CA GLU A 66 0.96 -20.69 6.92
C GLU A 66 1.36 -19.24 6.61
N ALA A 67 2.68 -18.99 6.65
CA ALA A 67 3.25 -17.73 6.23
C ALA A 67 2.90 -17.44 4.77
N VAL A 68 2.56 -16.19 4.48
CA VAL A 68 2.26 -15.73 3.12
C VAL A 68 3.22 -14.62 2.74
N SER A 69 3.62 -14.60 1.47
CA SER A 69 4.43 -13.53 0.90
C SER A 69 3.79 -12.16 1.15
N CYS A 70 4.62 -11.15 1.46
CA CYS A 70 4.17 -9.76 1.62
C CYS A 70 3.51 -9.23 0.34
N GLY A 71 3.90 -9.75 -0.83
CA GLY A 71 3.37 -9.38 -2.15
C GLY A 71 1.98 -9.94 -2.47
N THR A 72 1.33 -10.65 -1.53
CA THR A 72 0.01 -11.23 -1.75
C THR A 72 -1.03 -10.51 -0.87
N PRO A 73 -2.07 -9.88 -1.44
CA PRO A 73 -3.20 -9.37 -0.67
C PRO A 73 -4.16 -10.49 -0.27
N ASP A 74 -4.73 -10.41 0.92
CA ASP A 74 -5.89 -11.22 1.34
C ASP A 74 -6.62 -10.55 2.54
N THR A 75 -7.46 -11.32 3.24
CA THR A 75 -8.24 -10.91 4.42
C THR A 75 -7.42 -10.28 5.55
N TYR A 76 -6.13 -10.58 5.63
CA TYR A 76 -5.21 -10.07 6.63
C TYR A 76 -4.52 -8.76 6.22
N GLY A 77 -4.87 -8.21 5.05
CA GLY A 77 -4.18 -7.07 4.43
C GLY A 77 -3.17 -7.56 3.41
N GLY A 78 -1.90 -7.20 3.56
CA GLY A 78 -0.82 -7.52 2.62
C GLY A 78 -0.67 -6.45 1.55
N TYR A 79 -0.22 -6.85 0.36
CA TYR A 79 0.00 -5.95 -0.79
C TYR A 79 -1.32 -5.54 -1.46
N MET A 80 -2.05 -4.63 -0.80
CA MET A 80 -3.34 -4.15 -1.29
C MET A 80 -3.21 -3.08 -2.37
N ASP A 81 -2.07 -2.38 -2.39
CA ASP A 81 -1.71 -1.37 -3.38
C ASP A 81 -2.86 -0.40 -3.71
N THR A 82 -3.38 0.27 -2.67
CA THR A 82 -4.58 1.09 -2.79
C THR A 82 -4.39 2.49 -2.22
N LYS A 83 -4.64 3.49 -3.08
CA LYS A 83 -4.47 4.93 -2.83
C LYS A 83 -5.20 5.47 -1.60
N ILE A 84 -6.20 4.73 -1.12
CA ILE A 84 -7.00 5.13 0.05
C ILE A 84 -6.30 4.83 1.39
N ILE A 85 -5.23 4.03 1.41
CA ILE A 85 -4.40 3.82 2.62
C ILE A 85 -3.37 4.94 2.71
N SER A 86 -3.85 6.11 3.13
CA SER A 86 -3.12 7.38 3.20
C SER A 86 -3.41 8.09 4.53
N GLU A 87 -2.78 9.24 4.78
CA GLU A 87 -3.03 10.04 5.98
C GLU A 87 -4.54 10.30 6.23
N GLY A 88 -4.96 10.21 7.50
CA GLY A 88 -6.35 10.35 7.93
C GLY A 88 -7.23 9.11 7.72
N THR A 89 -6.70 8.05 7.12
CA THR A 89 -7.41 6.79 6.96
C THR A 89 -7.36 5.93 8.22
N THR A 90 -8.50 5.30 8.54
CA THR A 90 -8.56 4.21 9.50
C THR A 90 -8.78 2.88 8.79
N LEU A 91 -7.87 1.94 9.01
CA LEU A 91 -7.92 0.57 8.52
C LEU A 91 -8.30 -0.38 9.67
N LEU A 92 -9.23 -1.30 9.40
CA LEU A 92 -9.49 -2.44 10.27
C LEU A 92 -8.79 -3.66 9.68
N LEU A 93 -8.07 -4.38 10.53
CA LEU A 93 -7.37 -5.63 10.20
C LEU A 93 -7.76 -6.70 11.24
N PRO A 94 -7.81 -7.98 10.87
CA PRO A 94 -8.10 -9.06 11.81
C PRO A 94 -6.95 -9.25 12.80
N VAL A 95 -7.24 -9.85 13.95
CA VAL A 95 -6.21 -10.36 14.87
C VAL A 95 -6.33 -11.87 14.86
N ASN A 96 -5.56 -12.52 13.99
CA ASN A 96 -5.59 -13.98 13.82
C ASN A 96 -4.66 -14.72 14.77
N VAL A 97 -3.61 -14.04 15.25
CA VAL A 97 -2.60 -14.56 16.17
C VAL A 97 -2.38 -13.59 17.33
N ALA A 98 -1.79 -14.08 18.43
CA ALA A 98 -1.47 -13.24 19.58
C ALA A 98 -0.57 -12.07 19.17
N GLY A 99 -0.90 -10.87 19.65
CA GLY A 99 -0.16 -9.65 19.30
C GLY A 99 -0.43 -9.10 17.89
N ALA A 100 -1.26 -9.76 17.07
CA ALA A 100 -1.58 -9.43 15.68
C ALA A 100 -0.41 -9.47 14.69
N LEU A 101 0.82 -9.15 15.12
CA LEU A 101 2.04 -9.09 14.32
C LEU A 101 1.86 -8.18 13.10
N LEU A 102 1.56 -6.89 13.37
CA LEU A 102 1.39 -5.85 12.35
C LEU A 102 2.72 -5.60 11.61
N ALA A 103 2.66 -5.57 10.29
CA ALA A 103 3.76 -5.17 9.42
C ALA A 103 3.26 -4.21 8.33
N MET A 104 4.16 -3.33 7.88
CA MET A 104 3.90 -2.38 6.79
C MET A 104 5.17 -2.08 5.99
N GLY A 105 5.00 -1.70 4.73
CA GLY A 105 6.07 -1.32 3.82
C GLY A 105 5.51 -0.78 2.51
N ASP A 106 6.37 -0.67 1.50
CA ASP A 106 5.97 -0.33 0.13
C ASP A 106 5.32 1.06 0.05
N GLY A 107 6.11 2.09 0.37
CA GLY A 107 5.63 3.46 0.34
C GLY A 107 5.53 3.95 -1.11
N GLU A 108 4.41 4.58 -1.47
CA GLU A 108 4.26 5.18 -2.80
C GLU A 108 4.01 6.67 -2.74
N VAL A 109 4.46 7.38 -3.78
CA VAL A 109 4.33 8.85 -3.87
C VAL A 109 3.02 9.30 -4.54
N GLY A 110 2.25 8.43 -5.19
CA GLY A 110 0.92 8.79 -5.74
C GLY A 110 0.43 8.01 -6.97
N VAL A 111 1.28 7.16 -7.54
CA VAL A 111 0.96 6.27 -8.66
C VAL A 111 1.51 4.89 -8.33
N SER A 112 0.77 3.84 -8.69
CA SER A 112 1.21 2.44 -8.57
C SER A 112 2.59 2.30 -9.23
N GLY A 113 3.62 2.06 -8.42
CA GLY A 113 5.00 1.82 -8.88
C GLY A 113 5.98 3.00 -8.81
N LEU A 114 5.67 4.08 -8.08
CA LEU A 114 6.70 5.06 -7.68
C LEU A 114 7.14 4.81 -6.23
N GLU A 115 8.08 3.88 -6.08
CA GLU A 115 8.50 3.30 -4.81
C GLU A 115 9.40 4.23 -4.03
N ILE A 116 9.13 4.39 -2.73
CA ILE A 116 9.88 5.30 -1.88
C ILE A 116 9.97 4.83 -0.43
N LYS A 117 11.12 5.11 0.18
CA LYS A 117 11.29 4.98 1.63
C LYS A 117 10.48 6.06 2.34
N GLY A 118 9.86 5.69 3.45
CA GLY A 118 9.16 6.66 4.29
C GLY A 118 9.13 6.25 5.76
N VAL A 119 8.59 7.16 6.57
CA VAL A 119 8.25 6.95 7.98
C VAL A 119 6.76 7.17 8.12
N VAL A 120 6.07 6.24 8.79
CA VAL A 120 4.62 6.30 8.99
C VAL A 120 4.33 6.39 10.48
N GLU A 121 3.55 7.39 10.87
CA GLU A 121 2.98 7.51 12.21
C GLU A 121 1.59 6.87 12.24
N VAL A 122 1.43 5.83 13.07
CA VAL A 122 0.17 5.10 13.21
C VAL A 122 -0.26 4.96 14.66
N GLU A 123 -1.57 4.85 14.86
CA GLU A 123 -2.18 4.53 16.14
C GLU A 123 -3.00 3.24 16.03
N ALA A 124 -2.67 2.25 16.86
CA ALA A 124 -3.32 0.94 16.86
C ALA A 124 -4.23 0.76 18.07
N HIS A 125 -5.48 0.37 17.81
CA HIS A 125 -6.49 0.04 18.81
C HIS A 125 -6.96 -1.39 18.61
N VAL A 126 -7.17 -2.12 19.70
CA VAL A 126 -7.74 -3.47 19.67
C VAL A 126 -9.23 -3.40 19.96
N ILE A 127 -10.04 -3.92 19.03
CA ILE A 127 -11.49 -4.04 19.20
C ILE A 127 -11.83 -5.47 19.59
N LYS A 128 -12.27 -5.68 20.84
CA LYS A 128 -12.67 -6.99 21.36
C LYS A 128 -14.14 -7.31 21.04
N GLY A 129 -14.50 -8.59 21.09
CA GLY A 129 -15.89 -9.04 20.94
C GLY A 129 -16.49 -8.86 19.54
N ARG A 130 -15.66 -8.62 18.52
CA ARG A 130 -16.12 -8.43 17.13
C ARG A 130 -15.67 -9.59 16.27
N ARG A 131 -16.62 -10.15 15.51
CA ARG A 131 -16.32 -11.16 14.49
C ARG A 131 -15.83 -10.46 13.23
N TRP A 132 -14.62 -10.82 12.80
CA TRP A 132 -14.09 -10.38 11.51
C TRP A 132 -14.97 -10.95 10.38
N ARG A 133 -15.49 -10.08 9.51
CA ARG A 133 -16.28 -10.46 8.34
C ARG A 133 -15.56 -9.98 7.09
N SER A 134 -14.62 -10.78 6.60
CA SER A 134 -14.15 -10.68 5.23
C SER A 134 -14.20 -12.06 4.57
N ARG A 135 -14.57 -12.09 3.29
CA ARG A 135 -14.35 -13.27 2.45
C ARG A 135 -12.91 -13.20 1.95
N ARG A 136 -12.25 -14.35 1.78
CA ARG A 136 -10.95 -14.41 1.08
C ARG A 136 -11.05 -13.67 -0.24
N MET A 137 -10.01 -12.91 -0.57
CA MET A 137 -9.87 -12.37 -1.90
C MET A 137 -9.56 -13.55 -2.83
N PRO A 138 -10.44 -13.90 -3.79
CA PRO A 138 -10.06 -14.88 -4.80
C PRO A 138 -8.91 -14.30 -5.65
N ALA A 139 -8.08 -15.18 -6.22
CA ALA A 139 -6.94 -14.80 -7.06
C ALA A 139 -7.33 -14.09 -8.38
N THR A 140 -8.63 -13.95 -8.67
CA THR A 140 -9.19 -13.26 -9.83
C THR A 140 -9.63 -11.84 -9.46
N PRO A 141 -9.53 -10.86 -10.39
CA PRO A 141 -9.89 -9.48 -10.08
C PRO A 141 -11.40 -9.38 -9.89
N LEU A 142 -11.82 -9.23 -8.63
CA LEU A 142 -13.16 -8.79 -8.27
C LEU A 142 -13.19 -7.26 -8.20
N PRO A 143 -14.37 -6.63 -8.37
CA PRO A 143 -14.56 -5.24 -7.97
C PRO A 143 -14.06 -5.06 -6.53
N PRO A 144 -13.50 -3.87 -6.20
CA PRO A 144 -12.81 -3.67 -4.94
C PRO A 144 -13.72 -4.14 -3.80
N PRO A 145 -13.22 -5.00 -2.90
CA PRO A 145 -14.01 -5.41 -1.74
C PRO A 145 -14.48 -4.16 -1.02
N ARG A 146 -15.59 -4.27 -0.27
CA ARG A 146 -15.90 -3.30 0.79
C ARG A 146 -14.80 -3.42 1.84
N LEU A 147 -13.62 -2.86 1.54
CA LEU A 147 -12.54 -2.66 2.48
C LEU A 147 -13.11 -1.68 3.50
N TRP A 148 -13.02 -2.02 4.79
CA TRP A 148 -13.50 -1.17 5.87
C TRP A 148 -12.50 -0.03 6.12
N ILE A 149 -12.13 0.66 5.04
CA ILE A 149 -11.36 1.88 5.01
C ILE A 149 -12.34 3.02 5.13
N ARG A 150 -12.21 3.81 6.18
CA ARG A 150 -12.89 5.10 6.31
C ARG A 150 -11.87 6.20 6.44
N ARG A 151 -11.97 7.22 5.58
CA ARG A 151 -11.43 8.55 5.88
C ARG A 151 -12.37 9.22 6.87
N ARG A 152 -11.87 9.66 8.02
CA ARG A 152 -12.65 10.57 8.87
C ARG A 152 -12.67 11.93 8.16
N LYS A 153 -13.87 12.41 7.81
CA LYS A 153 -14.08 13.85 7.61
C LYS A 153 -14.36 14.42 9.00
N TRP A 154 -13.58 15.41 9.43
CA TRP A 154 -13.95 16.26 10.55
C TRP A 154 -15.15 17.12 10.14
#